data_AF-A0A939Z219-F1
#
_entry.id   AF-A0A939Z219-F1
#
_cell.length_a   1.000
_cell.length_b   1.000
_cell.length_c   1.000
_cell.angle_alpha   90.00
_cell.angle_beta   90.00
_cell.angle_gamma   90.00
#
_symmetry.space_group_name_H-M   'P 1'
#
loop_
_entity.id
_entity.type
_entity.pdbx_description
1 polymer ?
#
loop_
_entity_poly.entity_id
_entity_poly.type
_entity_poly.pdbx_seq_one_letter_code
_entity_poly.pdbx_strand_id
1 'polypeptide(L)'
;MKRYLFAILFALMALSVPSALMNSAVADENVASSKRPVIETVFFEEIQAVSETADEDPAEGYINKIMYPRKRGESLRAPHLSGASLTGAERYLYDEAMPGIAEIAAGGRSSSVFSFLYEDIFREVYPEKIDGDGVLVLRFTAEELGVQAILANGALSEEAQAAAKNKLRVNTAALRDALLADAPYELYWFDKTAGIKFGYSYTFSSTSAAVTVSGSLRMSMAVAQEYSAGEYLVDTSYGEAAAAAAQNARDIVAQYEDCSDYERLLAYKNAICELTSYNSAALNGNAPYGNPWQLVWVFDGDPDTNVVCEGYAKAFQYLNDCSESGVTAISPVGYLDGTAHMWNVVMMDDGKNYLVDVTNCDSGMSGYPDRLFLVGCSSGSVEEGYVFSTGSSEMLYQYKYASDAGEELKIVPWDYLDGGPAAPVCTFSATKGFPGYQLAVRLDKPADCVRVCATGETIPCEGRDVRIPLTEAGEYDYAFAVIVDGVMSDYGESVSVSVSEIDGAALSIPEGVSVIEEEAFRGFCASVVRIPGSVSQIGAYAFADNTALRLIDLADEETFDLMDETAFDGCPDAVYCIGDAEWGFDAELEFILNDC
;
A
#
# COMPACT_ATOMS: atom_id res chain seq x y z
N MET A 1 -32.03 3.31 -45.15
CA MET A 1 -31.22 4.23 -45.99
C MET A 1 -31.68 5.71 -45.95
N LYS A 2 -32.31 6.18 -44.85
CA LYS A 2 -32.60 7.60 -44.54
C LYS A 2 -32.43 7.88 -43.03
N ARG A 3 -31.41 7.29 -42.39
CA ARG A 3 -31.14 7.42 -40.95
C ARG A 3 -29.69 7.84 -40.61
N TYR A 4 -28.88 8.21 -41.61
CA TYR A 4 -27.46 8.58 -41.41
C TYR A 4 -27.12 10.01 -41.86
N LEU A 5 -28.10 10.86 -42.19
CA LEU A 5 -27.82 12.19 -42.76
C LEU A 5 -27.94 13.36 -41.78
N PHE A 6 -28.32 13.14 -40.52
CA PHE A 6 -28.46 14.23 -39.52
C PHE A 6 -27.38 14.25 -38.44
N ALA A 7 -26.53 13.22 -38.35
CA ALA A 7 -25.47 13.13 -37.34
C ALA A 7 -24.07 13.58 -37.82
N ILE A 8 -23.89 13.89 -39.11
CA ILE A 8 -22.57 14.20 -39.70
C ILE A 8 -22.27 15.71 -39.81
N LEU A 9 -23.21 16.60 -39.47
CA LEU A 9 -23.01 18.04 -39.66
C LEU A 9 -22.56 18.85 -38.43
N PHE A 10 -22.31 18.22 -37.27
CA PHE A 10 -21.91 18.94 -36.04
C PHE A 10 -20.52 18.58 -35.48
N ALA A 11 -19.73 17.78 -36.21
CA ALA A 11 -18.37 17.41 -35.80
C ALA A 11 -17.23 18.21 -36.49
N LEU A 12 -17.56 19.17 -37.36
CA LEU A 12 -16.57 19.93 -38.13
C LEU A 12 -16.98 21.41 -38.23
N MET A 13 -16.81 22.20 -37.17
CA MET A 13 -16.48 23.65 -37.23
C MET A 13 -16.21 24.17 -35.80
N ALA A 14 -14.96 24.11 -35.38
CA ALA A 14 -14.44 24.98 -34.32
C ALA A 14 -13.10 25.57 -34.80
N LEU A 15 -13.17 26.39 -35.85
CA LEU A 15 -12.12 27.35 -36.18
C LEU A 15 -12.70 28.74 -35.91
N SER A 16 -12.21 29.34 -34.83
CA SER A 16 -12.16 30.77 -34.49
C SER A 16 -12.99 31.76 -35.33
N VAL A 17 -14.00 32.40 -34.71
CA VAL A 17 -14.36 33.80 -35.01
C VAL A 17 -14.81 34.51 -33.71
N PRO A 18 -14.36 35.76 -33.43
CA PRO A 18 -14.61 36.42 -32.16
C PRO A 18 -15.96 37.15 -32.09
N SER A 19 -16.38 37.36 -30.85
CA SER A 19 -17.56 38.10 -30.37
C SER A 19 -17.67 39.52 -30.94
N ALA A 20 -18.73 39.82 -31.68
CA ALA A 20 -19.37 41.15 -31.76
C ALA A 20 -20.61 41.13 -32.67
N LEU A 21 -21.80 41.38 -32.11
CA LEU A 21 -22.76 42.38 -32.59
C LEU A 21 -24.07 42.34 -31.78
N MET A 22 -24.21 43.34 -30.91
CA MET A 22 -25.46 43.71 -30.24
C MET A 22 -26.47 44.31 -31.22
N ASN A 23 -27.75 44.02 -30.94
CA ASN A 23 -28.96 44.82 -31.14
C ASN A 23 -29.24 45.49 -32.51
N SER A 24 -30.36 45.09 -33.14
CA SER A 24 -31.52 45.97 -33.32
C SER A 24 -32.74 45.20 -33.84
N ALA A 25 -33.90 45.38 -33.20
CA ALA A 25 -35.17 45.75 -33.87
C ALA A 25 -36.37 45.61 -32.91
N VAL A 26 -36.83 46.79 -32.47
CA VAL A 26 -38.22 47.28 -32.32
C VAL A 26 -39.34 46.29 -31.96
N ALA A 27 -40.04 46.67 -30.88
CA ALA A 27 -41.23 46.06 -30.32
C ALA A 27 -42.42 45.99 -31.29
N ASP A 28 -43.14 44.87 -31.23
CA ASP A 28 -44.57 44.81 -31.55
C ASP A 28 -45.27 44.03 -30.42
N GLU A 29 -46.18 44.71 -29.74
CA GLU A 29 -46.96 44.19 -28.60
C GLU A 29 -48.18 43.40 -29.10
N ASN A 30 -48.47 42.29 -28.39
CA ASN A 30 -49.65 41.41 -28.50
C ASN A 30 -49.52 40.17 -29.38
N VAL A 31 -48.80 39.17 -28.88
CA VAL A 31 -49.15 37.74 -29.09
C VAL A 31 -49.07 37.02 -27.74
N ALA A 32 -50.12 36.28 -27.42
CA ALA A 32 -50.29 35.51 -26.19
C ALA A 32 -49.04 34.69 -25.79
N SER A 33 -48.80 34.64 -24.48
CA SER A 33 -47.86 33.77 -23.75
C SER A 33 -47.82 32.33 -24.32
N SER A 34 -46.96 32.12 -25.32
CA SER A 34 -46.55 30.80 -25.76
C SER A 34 -45.18 30.53 -25.15
N LYS A 35 -45.12 29.51 -24.30
CA LYS A 35 -43.94 28.93 -23.66
C LYS A 35 -42.88 28.56 -24.70
N ARG A 36 -42.06 29.52 -25.15
CA ARG A 36 -40.89 29.20 -25.97
C ARG A 36 -39.77 28.76 -25.04
N PRO A 37 -39.19 27.56 -25.24
CA PRO A 37 -38.08 27.13 -24.42
C PRO A 37 -36.89 28.05 -24.64
N VAL A 38 -36.28 28.51 -23.55
CA VAL A 38 -34.99 29.20 -23.61
C VAL A 38 -33.93 28.11 -23.82
N ILE A 39 -33.13 28.23 -24.89
CA ILE A 39 -32.05 27.32 -25.21
C ILE A 39 -30.72 28.02 -24.92
N GLU A 40 -29.90 27.42 -24.06
CA GLU A 40 -28.58 27.92 -23.70
C GLU A 40 -27.58 26.75 -23.75
N THR A 41 -26.40 26.96 -24.34
CA THR A 41 -25.33 25.95 -24.40
C THR A 41 -24.10 26.46 -23.66
N VAL A 42 -23.57 25.64 -22.75
CA VAL A 42 -22.41 25.96 -21.92
C VAL A 42 -21.37 24.85 -22.05
N PHE A 43 -20.10 25.25 -22.16
CA PHE A 43 -18.95 24.35 -22.17
C PHE A 43 -18.09 24.59 -20.93
N PHE A 44 -17.58 23.51 -20.35
CA PHE A 44 -16.66 23.56 -19.22
C PHE A 44 -15.63 22.43 -19.36
N GLU A 45 -14.41 22.64 -18.88
CA GLU A 45 -13.33 21.67 -18.93
C GLU A 45 -12.72 21.48 -17.53
N GLU A 46 -12.40 20.24 -17.21
CA GLU A 46 -11.73 19.81 -16.00
C GLU A 46 -10.55 18.91 -16.38
N ILE A 47 -9.43 19.00 -15.68
CA ILE A 47 -8.24 18.15 -15.93
C ILE A 47 -8.01 17.32 -14.67
N GLN A 48 -7.92 16.01 -14.88
CA GLN A 48 -7.55 15.02 -13.87
C GLN A 48 -6.15 14.51 -14.18
N ALA A 49 -5.15 15.28 -13.74
CA ALA A 49 -3.76 14.86 -13.73
C ALA A 49 -3.52 13.83 -12.62
N VAL A 50 -2.52 12.97 -12.77
CA VAL A 50 -2.07 12.11 -11.66
C VAL A 50 -1.29 12.98 -10.65
N SER A 51 -0.69 14.10 -11.06
CA SER A 51 0.00 15.10 -10.22
C SER A 51 -0.63 16.49 -10.23
N GLU A 52 -0.79 17.13 -9.08
CA GLU A 52 -1.22 18.55 -8.98
C GLU A 52 -0.05 19.56 -8.96
N THR A 53 1.21 19.12 -8.87
CA THR A 53 2.37 20.03 -8.72
C THR A 53 3.36 19.89 -9.87
N ALA A 54 3.52 20.96 -10.64
CA ALA A 54 4.41 21.06 -11.79
C ALA A 54 5.82 21.59 -11.46
N ASP A 55 6.19 21.71 -10.17
CA ASP A 55 7.36 22.49 -9.73
C ASP A 55 8.48 21.71 -9.02
N GLU A 56 8.44 20.39 -8.97
CA GLU A 56 9.48 19.55 -8.35
C GLU A 56 9.78 18.37 -9.27
N ASP A 57 11.07 18.01 -9.40
CA ASP A 57 11.77 17.11 -10.35
C ASP A 57 10.91 16.36 -11.40
N PRO A 58 11.27 16.28 -12.70
CA PRO A 58 10.60 15.37 -13.64
C PRO A 58 10.51 13.89 -13.15
N ALA A 59 11.37 13.46 -12.21
CA ALA A 59 11.21 12.22 -11.45
C ALA A 59 10.15 12.28 -10.33
N GLU A 60 9.89 13.44 -9.73
CA GLU A 60 8.92 13.73 -8.66
C GLU A 60 7.48 13.95 -9.13
N GLY A 61 7.28 14.47 -10.35
CA GLY A 61 5.95 14.64 -10.95
C GLY A 61 5.21 13.33 -11.23
N TYR A 62 5.92 12.20 -11.24
CA TYR A 62 5.37 10.87 -11.56
C TYR A 62 4.99 10.02 -10.34
N ILE A 63 5.39 10.45 -9.14
CA ILE A 63 5.30 9.73 -7.86
C ILE A 63 3.88 9.80 -7.26
N ASN A 64 2.82 9.91 -8.07
CA ASN A 64 1.46 10.11 -7.55
C ASN A 64 0.61 8.83 -7.59
N LYS A 65 0.25 8.35 -6.39
CA LYS A 65 -0.86 7.45 -6.04
C LYS A 65 -1.12 6.23 -6.93
N ILE A 66 -0.08 5.44 -7.26
CA ILE A 66 -0.25 4.00 -7.55
C ILE A 66 0.08 3.24 -6.26
N MET A 67 -0.74 3.43 -5.23
CA MET A 67 -0.77 2.56 -4.06
C MET A 67 -1.94 1.61 -4.30
N TYR A 68 -1.73 0.30 -4.44
CA TYR A 68 -2.85 -0.64 -4.57
C TYR A 68 -2.90 -1.67 -3.47
N PRO A 69 -3.40 -1.37 -2.28
CA PRO A 69 -3.38 -2.43 -1.30
C PRO A 69 -4.76 -2.73 -0.67
N ARG A 70 -4.98 -4.00 -0.29
CA ARG A 70 -6.02 -4.48 0.66
C ARG A 70 -5.78 -5.90 1.21
N LYS A 71 -6.50 -6.18 2.31
CA LYS A 71 -6.54 -7.40 3.14
C LYS A 71 -7.15 -8.66 2.48
N ARG A 72 -6.69 -9.81 2.98
CA ARG A 72 -7.01 -11.22 2.68
C ARG A 72 -8.45 -11.50 2.20
N GLY A 73 -8.57 -12.09 1.00
CA GLY A 73 -9.77 -12.78 0.51
C GLY A 73 -10.62 -12.04 -0.53
N GLU A 74 -10.23 -10.82 -0.93
CA GLU A 74 -10.84 -10.08 -2.03
C GLU A 74 -9.89 -10.04 -3.24
N SER A 75 -10.45 -10.11 -4.46
CA SER A 75 -9.73 -10.04 -5.74
C SER A 75 -8.77 -8.83 -5.80
N LEU A 76 -7.56 -9.06 -6.33
CA LEU A 76 -6.34 -8.23 -6.35
C LEU A 76 -6.41 -6.81 -6.91
N ARG A 77 -7.56 -6.33 -7.38
CA ARG A 77 -7.76 -4.92 -7.72
C ARG A 77 -8.35 -4.28 -6.48
N ALA A 78 -7.65 -3.32 -5.85
CA ALA A 78 -8.18 -2.58 -4.72
C ALA A 78 -9.67 -2.28 -4.98
N PRO A 79 -10.64 -2.88 -4.26
CA PRO A 79 -11.99 -3.02 -4.77
C PRO A 79 -12.54 -1.67 -5.22
N HIS A 80 -12.41 -0.66 -4.35
CA HIS A 80 -12.75 0.76 -4.53
C HIS A 80 -12.02 1.53 -5.64
N LEU A 81 -10.87 1.05 -6.11
CA LEU A 81 -10.10 1.59 -7.24
C LEU A 81 -10.17 0.65 -8.45
N SER A 82 -11.03 -0.37 -8.44
CA SER A 82 -11.25 -1.21 -9.61
C SER A 82 -12.50 -0.76 -10.34
N GLY A 83 -12.57 -0.99 -11.65
CA GLY A 83 -13.80 -0.83 -12.41
C GLY A 83 -14.96 -1.67 -11.86
N ALA A 84 -14.66 -2.75 -11.14
CA ALA A 84 -15.65 -3.61 -10.51
C ALA A 84 -16.38 -2.95 -9.32
N SER A 85 -15.79 -1.94 -8.65
CA SER A 85 -16.49 -1.18 -7.60
C SER A 85 -17.28 0.03 -8.10
N LEU A 86 -16.99 0.49 -9.32
CA LEU A 86 -17.72 1.61 -9.88
C LEU A 86 -19.19 1.22 -10.03
N THR A 87 -20.07 2.19 -9.83
CA THR A 87 -21.51 2.04 -10.02
C THR A 87 -22.06 3.21 -10.84
N GLY A 88 -23.28 3.11 -11.34
CA GLY A 88 -23.96 4.22 -12.03
C GLY A 88 -23.17 4.78 -13.21
N ALA A 89 -22.99 6.10 -13.22
CA ALA A 89 -22.38 6.84 -14.32
C ALA A 89 -20.90 6.47 -14.55
N GLU A 90 -20.13 6.34 -13.46
CA GLU A 90 -18.70 6.01 -13.51
C GLU A 90 -18.50 4.61 -14.09
N ARG A 91 -19.38 3.66 -13.72
CA ARG A 91 -19.33 2.29 -14.24
C ARG A 91 -19.55 2.25 -15.74
N TYR A 92 -20.57 2.94 -16.23
CA TYR A 92 -20.85 3.03 -17.66
C TYR A 92 -19.65 3.61 -18.43
N LEU A 93 -19.07 4.71 -17.93
CA LEU A 93 -17.91 5.34 -18.56
C LEU A 93 -16.70 4.39 -18.61
N TYR A 94 -16.44 3.65 -17.54
CA TYR A 94 -15.38 2.65 -17.48
C TYR A 94 -15.59 1.54 -18.53
N ASP A 95 -16.79 0.93 -18.55
CA ASP A 95 -17.10 -0.18 -19.45
C ASP A 95 -17.01 0.24 -20.93
N GLU A 96 -17.34 1.49 -21.27
CA GLU A 96 -17.26 2.01 -22.63
C GLU A 96 -15.84 2.50 -23.01
N ALA A 97 -15.04 2.95 -22.04
CA ALA A 97 -13.67 3.41 -22.31
C ALA A 97 -12.69 2.25 -22.51
N MET A 98 -12.76 1.21 -21.66
CA MET A 98 -11.79 0.11 -21.63
C MET A 98 -11.58 -0.60 -22.97
N PRO A 99 -12.62 -0.95 -23.75
CA PRO A 99 -12.43 -1.59 -25.06
C PRO A 99 -11.63 -0.73 -26.03
N GLY A 100 -11.85 0.59 -26.02
CA GLY A 100 -11.09 1.49 -26.88
C GLY A 100 -9.67 1.75 -26.39
N ILE A 101 -9.42 1.70 -25.07
CA ILE A 101 -8.06 1.72 -24.51
C ILE A 101 -7.27 0.49 -24.97
N ALA A 102 -7.88 -0.70 -24.90
CA ALA A 102 -7.27 -1.93 -25.41
C ALA A 102 -7.02 -1.88 -26.93
N GLU A 103 -7.95 -1.32 -27.71
CA GLU A 103 -7.78 -1.12 -29.16
C GLU A 103 -6.62 -0.18 -29.48
N ILE A 104 -6.42 0.89 -28.69
CA ILE A 104 -5.27 1.79 -28.83
C ILE A 104 -3.97 1.04 -28.52
N ALA A 105 -3.92 0.31 -27.41
CA ALA A 105 -2.74 -0.45 -26.99
C ALA A 105 -2.31 -1.49 -28.04
N ALA A 106 -3.29 -2.10 -28.74
CA ALA A 106 -3.03 -3.04 -29.83
C ALA A 106 -2.70 -2.35 -31.17
N GLY A 107 -2.65 -1.02 -31.24
CA GLY A 107 -2.41 -0.26 -32.47
C GLY A 107 -3.60 -0.20 -33.44
N GLY A 108 -4.79 -0.64 -33.02
CA GLY A 108 -6.01 -0.60 -33.84
C GLY A 108 -6.67 0.79 -33.90
N ARG A 109 -6.35 1.67 -32.94
CA ARG A 109 -6.95 3.01 -32.82
C ARG A 109 -5.90 4.04 -32.44
N SER A 110 -5.89 5.18 -33.13
CA SER A 110 -4.97 6.29 -32.82
C SER A 110 -5.55 7.32 -31.86
N SER A 111 -6.86 7.59 -31.87
CA SER A 111 -7.43 8.64 -31.02
C SER A 111 -7.68 8.15 -29.60
N SER A 112 -7.09 8.83 -28.61
CA SER A 112 -7.33 8.65 -27.18
C SER A 112 -8.47 9.51 -26.62
N VAL A 113 -9.37 9.97 -27.50
CA VAL A 113 -10.55 10.76 -27.15
C VAL A 113 -11.79 9.87 -27.20
N PHE A 114 -12.55 9.85 -26.11
CA PHE A 114 -13.80 9.14 -25.94
C PHE A 114 -14.93 10.15 -25.73
N SER A 115 -16.10 9.90 -26.30
CA SER A 115 -17.25 10.81 -26.21
C SER A 115 -18.50 10.03 -25.87
N PHE A 116 -19.18 10.46 -24.80
CA PHE A 116 -20.30 9.76 -24.20
C PHE A 116 -21.50 10.70 -24.11
N LEU A 117 -22.68 10.25 -24.49
CA LEU A 117 -23.91 11.06 -24.41
C LEU A 117 -24.52 10.94 -23.02
N TYR A 118 -25.08 12.03 -22.49
CA TYR A 118 -25.72 12.01 -21.18
C TYR A 118 -26.92 11.06 -21.11
N GLU A 119 -27.59 10.82 -22.24
CA GLU A 119 -28.70 9.86 -22.31
C GLU A 119 -28.28 8.42 -22.07
N ASP A 120 -27.01 8.09 -22.31
CA ASP A 120 -26.44 6.78 -22.06
C ASP A 120 -25.81 6.71 -20.66
N ILE A 121 -24.96 7.70 -20.31
CA ILE A 121 -24.27 7.76 -19.00
C ILE A 121 -25.24 7.67 -17.83
N PHE A 122 -26.33 8.44 -17.89
CA PHE A 122 -27.26 8.59 -16.77
C PHE A 122 -28.50 7.71 -16.88
N ARG A 123 -28.53 6.78 -17.84
CA ARG A 123 -29.70 5.92 -18.09
C ARG A 123 -30.05 5.07 -16.88
N GLU A 124 -29.04 4.45 -16.26
CA GLU A 124 -29.22 3.63 -15.06
C GLU A 124 -29.33 4.46 -13.78
N VAL A 125 -28.86 5.71 -13.82
CA VAL A 125 -28.94 6.65 -12.68
C VAL A 125 -30.36 7.20 -12.53
N TYR A 126 -31.05 7.46 -13.65
CA TYR A 126 -32.41 8.01 -13.68
C TYR A 126 -33.39 7.13 -14.49
N PRO A 127 -33.60 5.86 -14.11
CA PRO A 127 -34.49 4.97 -14.83
C PRO A 127 -35.95 5.48 -14.85
N GLU A 128 -36.35 6.26 -13.85
CA GLU A 128 -37.67 6.88 -13.76
C GLU A 128 -37.89 8.02 -14.76
N LYS A 129 -36.82 8.52 -15.39
CA LYS A 129 -36.87 9.60 -16.40
C LYS A 129 -36.86 9.07 -17.84
N ILE A 130 -36.92 7.76 -18.01
CA ILE A 130 -37.10 7.12 -19.32
C ILE A 130 -38.57 7.26 -19.73
N ASP A 131 -38.82 7.86 -20.89
CA ASP A 131 -40.17 8.07 -21.39
C ASP A 131 -40.80 6.79 -21.99
N GLY A 132 -42.04 6.90 -22.46
CA GLY A 132 -42.78 5.77 -23.03
C GLY A 132 -42.19 5.19 -24.32
N ASP A 133 -41.30 5.93 -24.98
CA ASP A 133 -40.57 5.49 -26.18
C ASP A 133 -39.18 4.92 -25.84
N GLY A 134 -38.81 4.88 -24.55
CA GLY A 134 -37.55 4.32 -24.07
C GLY A 134 -36.39 5.32 -24.09
N VAL A 135 -36.65 6.60 -24.32
CA VAL A 135 -35.63 7.66 -24.38
C VAL A 135 -35.45 8.27 -22.99
N LEU A 136 -34.20 8.43 -22.55
CA LEU A 136 -33.92 9.13 -21.30
C LEU A 136 -34.09 10.64 -21.51
N VAL A 137 -35.00 11.25 -20.73
CA VAL A 137 -35.21 12.70 -20.77
C VAL A 137 -34.84 13.30 -19.41
N LEU A 138 -33.63 13.86 -19.31
CA LEU A 138 -33.10 14.48 -18.09
C LEU A 138 -33.78 15.83 -17.79
N ARG A 139 -35.03 15.74 -17.35
CA ARG A 139 -35.89 16.87 -16.99
C ARG A 139 -36.04 16.97 -15.48
N PHE A 140 -35.76 18.15 -14.94
CA PHE A 140 -35.78 18.44 -13.52
C PHE A 140 -36.66 19.66 -13.21
N THR A 141 -37.55 19.50 -12.25
CA THR A 141 -38.39 20.54 -11.65
C THR A 141 -37.60 21.36 -10.63
N ALA A 142 -38.15 22.53 -10.24
CA ALA A 142 -37.52 23.37 -9.21
C ALA A 142 -37.35 22.60 -7.88
N GLU A 143 -38.34 21.78 -7.54
CA GLU A 143 -38.33 20.93 -6.34
C GLU A 143 -37.22 19.87 -6.39
N GLU A 144 -37.11 19.12 -7.50
CA GLU A 144 -36.04 18.11 -7.67
C GLU A 144 -34.63 18.70 -7.62
N LEU A 145 -34.50 19.97 -8.04
CA LEU A 145 -33.26 20.74 -7.99
C LEU A 145 -33.02 21.44 -6.64
N GLY A 146 -34.02 21.51 -5.76
CA GLY A 146 -33.93 22.24 -4.50
C GLY A 146 -33.81 23.77 -4.65
N VAL A 147 -34.31 24.32 -5.76
CA VAL A 147 -34.26 25.77 -6.06
C VAL A 147 -35.64 26.40 -5.97
N GLN A 148 -35.72 27.71 -5.72
CA GLN A 148 -37.01 28.40 -5.59
C GLN A 148 -37.76 28.52 -6.93
N ALA A 149 -37.03 28.71 -8.03
CA ALA A 149 -37.61 28.83 -9.36
C ALA A 149 -36.62 28.40 -10.45
N ILE A 150 -37.16 27.88 -11.56
CA ILE A 150 -36.36 27.57 -12.75
C ILE A 150 -35.99 28.84 -13.52
N LEU A 151 -36.90 29.80 -13.61
CA LEU A 151 -36.67 31.04 -14.34
C LEU A 151 -36.51 32.22 -13.37
N ALA A 152 -35.50 33.05 -13.61
CA ALA A 152 -35.33 34.37 -13.00
C ALA A 152 -35.34 35.42 -14.11
N ASN A 153 -36.17 36.46 -13.97
CA ASN A 153 -36.31 37.53 -14.97
C ASN A 153 -36.59 37.03 -16.42
N GLY A 154 -37.30 35.92 -16.56
CA GLY A 154 -37.66 35.34 -17.87
C GLY A 154 -36.57 34.49 -18.54
N ALA A 155 -35.41 34.30 -17.90
CA ALA A 155 -34.33 33.42 -18.35
C ALA A 155 -34.08 32.30 -17.33
N LEU A 156 -33.41 31.22 -17.75
CA LEU A 156 -33.01 30.13 -16.85
C LEU A 156 -32.08 30.66 -15.76
N SER A 157 -32.45 30.44 -14.49
CA SER A 157 -31.69 30.98 -13.35
C SER A 157 -30.34 30.28 -13.20
N GLU A 158 -29.30 31.02 -12.79
CA GLU A 158 -27.97 30.46 -12.54
C GLU A 158 -28.01 29.36 -11.47
N GLU A 159 -28.85 29.53 -10.44
CA GLU A 159 -29.09 28.52 -9.40
C GLU A 159 -29.65 27.21 -10.01
N ALA A 160 -30.64 27.29 -10.90
CA ALA A 160 -31.20 26.12 -11.56
C ALA A 160 -30.17 25.46 -12.51
N GLN A 161 -29.35 26.25 -13.21
CA GLN A 161 -28.26 25.71 -14.04
C GLN A 161 -27.23 24.97 -13.19
N ALA A 162 -26.78 25.57 -12.10
CA ALA A 162 -25.79 24.96 -11.21
C ALA A 162 -26.33 23.68 -10.55
N ALA A 163 -27.58 23.71 -10.07
CA ALA A 163 -28.23 22.54 -9.49
C ALA A 163 -28.41 21.41 -10.52
N ALA A 164 -28.81 21.74 -11.76
CA ALA A 164 -28.96 20.76 -12.83
C ALA A 164 -27.62 20.15 -13.25
N LYS A 165 -26.55 20.94 -13.36
CA LYS A 165 -25.18 20.43 -13.58
C LYS A 165 -24.73 19.51 -12.44
N ASN A 166 -25.04 19.87 -11.19
CA ASN A 166 -24.70 19.05 -10.03
C ASN A 166 -25.37 17.66 -10.03
N LYS A 167 -26.57 17.53 -10.61
CA LYS A 167 -27.23 16.22 -10.80
C LYS A 167 -26.48 15.33 -11.80
N LEU A 168 -25.69 15.90 -12.69
CA LEU A 168 -24.95 15.19 -13.74
C LEU A 168 -23.45 15.13 -13.46
N ARG A 169 -23.05 15.22 -12.19
CA ARG A 169 -21.65 15.05 -11.80
C ARG A 169 -21.25 13.58 -11.87
N VAL A 170 -20.00 13.38 -12.27
CA VAL A 170 -19.31 12.10 -12.28
C VAL A 170 -18.08 12.24 -11.40
N ASN A 171 -17.75 11.23 -10.61
CA ASN A 171 -16.50 11.11 -9.89
C ASN A 171 -15.38 10.69 -10.87
N THR A 172 -14.81 11.70 -11.52
CA THR A 172 -13.75 11.54 -12.53
C THR A 172 -12.43 11.02 -11.94
N ALA A 173 -12.16 11.30 -10.66
CA ALA A 173 -11.00 10.75 -9.95
C ALA A 173 -11.14 9.23 -9.75
N ALA A 174 -12.29 8.75 -9.27
CA ALA A 174 -12.53 7.31 -9.11
C ALA A 174 -12.47 6.56 -10.46
N LEU A 175 -12.98 7.18 -11.54
CA LEU A 175 -12.86 6.62 -12.89
C LEU A 175 -11.40 6.54 -13.35
N ARG A 176 -10.61 7.62 -13.19
CA ARG A 176 -9.18 7.64 -13.52
C ARG A 176 -8.44 6.53 -12.77
N ASP A 177 -8.67 6.43 -11.46
CA ASP A 177 -7.98 5.47 -10.61
C ASP A 177 -8.34 4.03 -11.01
N ALA A 178 -9.61 3.77 -11.34
CA ALA A 178 -10.08 2.51 -11.91
C ALA A 178 -9.40 2.11 -13.21
N LEU A 179 -9.25 3.04 -14.14
CA LEU A 179 -8.56 2.77 -15.40
C LEU A 179 -7.07 2.47 -15.18
N LEU A 180 -6.40 3.21 -14.29
CA LEU A 180 -4.98 2.99 -14.00
C LEU A 180 -4.73 1.67 -13.27
N ALA A 181 -5.68 1.21 -12.46
CA ALA A 181 -5.59 -0.06 -11.74
C ALA A 181 -5.81 -1.25 -12.67
N ASP A 182 -6.79 -1.14 -13.56
CA ASP A 182 -7.26 -2.28 -14.33
C ASP A 182 -6.57 -2.43 -15.70
N ALA A 183 -5.77 -1.43 -16.10
CA ALA A 183 -5.10 -1.36 -17.41
C ALA A 183 -3.59 -1.02 -17.33
N PRO A 184 -2.78 -1.73 -16.50
CA PRO A 184 -1.38 -1.39 -16.25
C PRO A 184 -0.50 -1.47 -17.50
N TYR A 185 -0.81 -2.41 -18.42
CA TYR A 185 -0.10 -2.56 -19.69
C TYR A 185 -0.75 -1.71 -20.79
N GLU A 186 -2.09 -1.73 -20.91
CA GLU A 186 -2.80 -1.07 -22.01
C GLU A 186 -2.66 0.45 -22.00
N LEU A 187 -2.22 1.03 -20.87
CA LEU A 187 -1.93 2.46 -20.72
C LEU A 187 -0.44 2.81 -20.84
N TYR A 188 0.39 1.99 -21.50
CA TYR A 188 1.80 2.32 -21.74
C TYR A 188 1.99 3.66 -22.47
N TRP A 189 1.06 4.02 -23.35
CA TRP A 189 1.09 5.25 -24.15
C TRP A 189 0.57 6.48 -23.40
N PHE A 190 -0.07 6.29 -22.24
CA PHE A 190 -0.77 7.35 -21.51
C PHE A 190 0.21 8.23 -20.73
N ASP A 191 0.17 9.54 -20.99
CA ASP A 191 0.89 10.53 -20.21
C ASP A 191 0.16 10.77 -18.89
N LYS A 192 0.62 10.10 -17.83
CA LYS A 192 0.03 10.24 -16.49
C LYS A 192 0.33 11.62 -15.87
N THR A 193 1.34 12.35 -16.35
CA THR A 193 1.63 13.72 -15.87
C THR A 193 0.61 14.71 -16.38
N ALA A 194 0.29 14.65 -17.67
CA ALA A 194 -0.72 15.49 -18.30
C ALA A 194 -2.15 15.03 -17.98
N GLY A 195 -2.34 13.73 -17.80
CA GLY A 195 -3.57 13.14 -17.27
C GLY A 195 -4.75 13.08 -18.25
N ILE A 196 -5.95 12.99 -17.66
CA ILE A 196 -7.21 12.88 -18.41
C ILE A 196 -7.94 14.21 -18.36
N LYS A 197 -8.22 14.78 -19.52
CA LYS A 197 -9.07 15.97 -19.67
C LYS A 197 -10.53 15.59 -19.86
N PHE A 198 -11.40 16.06 -18.98
CA PHE A 198 -12.85 15.91 -19.05
C PHE A 198 -13.50 17.20 -19.58
N GLY A 199 -14.06 17.14 -20.78
CA GLY A 199 -14.84 18.21 -21.39
C GLY A 199 -16.33 17.96 -21.25
N TYR A 200 -17.06 18.89 -20.66
CA TYR A 200 -18.51 18.80 -20.50
C TYR A 200 -19.22 19.78 -21.44
N SER A 201 -20.24 19.29 -22.13
CA SER A 201 -21.15 20.11 -22.92
C SER A 201 -22.56 19.98 -22.35
N TYR A 202 -23.19 21.10 -22.03
CA TYR A 202 -24.57 21.15 -21.56
C TYR A 202 -25.40 22.02 -22.50
N THR A 203 -26.52 21.48 -22.98
CA THR A 203 -27.58 22.24 -23.63
C THR A 203 -28.81 22.20 -22.75
N PHE A 204 -29.21 23.37 -22.25
CA PHE A 204 -30.39 23.54 -21.43
C PHE A 204 -31.58 23.95 -22.31
N SER A 205 -32.73 23.37 -22.05
CA SER A 205 -34.03 23.80 -22.56
C SER A 205 -34.98 23.94 -21.37
N SER A 206 -35.59 25.11 -21.18
CA SER A 206 -36.35 25.38 -19.95
C SER A 206 -37.76 25.91 -20.18
N THR A 207 -38.60 25.66 -19.19
CA THR A 207 -39.91 26.30 -18.99
C THR A 207 -39.97 26.85 -17.56
N SER A 208 -41.00 27.61 -17.20
CA SER A 208 -41.19 28.03 -15.81
C SER A 208 -41.32 26.86 -14.82
N ALA A 209 -41.67 25.66 -15.29
CA ALA A 209 -41.91 24.49 -14.45
C ALA A 209 -40.70 23.54 -14.32
N ALA A 210 -39.81 23.51 -15.31
CA ALA A 210 -38.68 22.57 -15.33
C ALA A 210 -37.61 22.99 -16.34
N VAL A 211 -36.39 22.48 -16.12
CA VAL A 211 -35.28 22.49 -17.07
C VAL A 211 -35.03 21.08 -17.59
N THR A 212 -34.75 20.96 -18.87
CA THR A 212 -34.26 19.73 -19.52
C THR A 212 -32.81 19.94 -19.90
N VAL A 213 -31.97 18.96 -19.59
CA VAL A 213 -30.55 18.98 -19.88
C VAL A 213 -30.24 17.91 -20.91
N SER A 214 -29.42 18.23 -21.89
CA SER A 214 -28.84 17.29 -22.85
C SER A 214 -27.38 17.65 -23.06
N GLY A 215 -26.59 16.73 -23.61
CA GLY A 215 -25.18 17.00 -23.79
C GLY A 215 -24.33 15.74 -23.82
N SER A 216 -23.03 15.95 -23.62
CA SER A 216 -22.03 14.90 -23.67
C SER A 216 -20.89 15.16 -22.71
N LEU A 217 -20.27 14.09 -22.25
CA LEU A 217 -18.96 14.09 -21.59
C LEU A 217 -17.92 13.61 -22.60
N ARG A 218 -16.84 14.36 -22.73
CA ARG A 218 -15.66 13.98 -23.52
C ARG A 218 -14.52 13.67 -22.56
N MET A 219 -13.91 12.50 -22.70
CA MET A 219 -12.71 12.10 -21.98
C MET A 219 -11.54 12.07 -22.97
N SER A 220 -10.52 12.88 -22.76
CA SER A 220 -9.33 12.96 -23.61
C SER A 220 -8.10 12.59 -22.80
N MET A 221 -7.45 11.47 -23.13
CA MET A 221 -6.27 10.98 -22.39
C MET A 221 -5.00 11.44 -23.08
N ALA A 222 -4.18 12.25 -22.41
CA ALA A 222 -2.94 12.77 -23.00
C ALA A 222 -1.97 11.63 -23.35
N VAL A 223 -1.24 11.78 -24.46
CA VAL A 223 -0.33 10.75 -24.97
C VAL A 223 1.10 11.16 -24.66
N ALA A 224 1.88 10.25 -24.07
CA ALA A 224 3.27 10.52 -23.71
C ALA A 224 4.07 10.78 -24.99
N GLN A 225 5.01 11.74 -24.91
CA GLN A 225 5.68 12.32 -26.09
C GLN A 225 6.26 11.27 -27.04
N GLU A 226 6.79 10.17 -26.51
CA GLU A 226 7.42 9.10 -27.27
C GLU A 226 6.44 8.32 -28.18
N TYR A 227 5.18 8.19 -27.76
CA TYR A 227 4.14 7.49 -28.51
C TYR A 227 3.17 8.45 -29.21
N SER A 228 3.47 9.76 -29.17
CA SER A 228 2.53 10.79 -29.60
C SER A 228 2.65 11.08 -31.09
N ALA A 229 1.53 10.94 -31.81
CA ALA A 229 1.28 11.57 -33.11
C ALA A 229 0.56 12.93 -32.97
N GLY A 230 0.34 13.38 -31.73
CA GLY A 230 -0.41 14.56 -31.31
C GLY A 230 -0.89 14.41 -29.86
N GLU A 231 -1.31 15.50 -29.22
CA GLU A 231 -1.64 15.55 -27.77
C GLU A 231 -2.58 14.42 -27.32
N TYR A 232 -3.57 14.07 -28.15
CA TYR A 232 -4.55 12.99 -27.91
C TYR A 232 -4.56 11.95 -29.05
N LEU A 233 -3.41 11.77 -29.71
CA LEU A 233 -3.22 10.84 -30.82
C LEU A 233 -2.00 9.96 -30.54
N VAL A 234 -2.22 8.65 -30.49
CA VAL A 234 -1.20 7.62 -30.35
C VAL A 234 -0.69 7.21 -31.74
N ASP A 235 0.62 7.11 -31.88
CA ASP A 235 1.28 6.47 -33.00
C ASP A 235 1.05 4.96 -32.92
N THR A 236 0.17 4.46 -33.78
CA THR A 236 -0.25 3.06 -33.80
C THR A 236 0.86 2.08 -34.19
N SER A 237 2.00 2.57 -34.70
CA SER A 237 3.12 1.70 -35.07
C SER A 237 3.77 0.99 -33.87
N TYR A 238 3.58 1.51 -32.65
CA TYR A 238 4.06 0.88 -31.43
C TYR A 238 3.21 -0.31 -30.95
N GLY A 239 1.97 -0.43 -31.42
CA GLY A 239 1.01 -1.39 -30.87
C GLY A 239 1.43 -2.86 -31.03
N GLU A 240 2.06 -3.22 -32.15
CA GLU A 240 2.55 -4.58 -32.38
C GLU A 240 3.67 -4.95 -31.40
N ALA A 241 4.62 -4.04 -31.19
CA ALA A 241 5.74 -4.24 -30.27
C ALA A 241 5.28 -4.33 -28.81
N ALA A 242 4.37 -3.44 -28.40
CA ALA A 242 3.76 -3.50 -27.08
C ALA A 242 3.01 -4.82 -26.86
N ALA A 243 2.23 -5.27 -27.84
CA ALA A 243 1.48 -6.52 -27.74
C ALA A 243 2.39 -7.74 -27.64
N ALA A 244 3.52 -7.72 -28.36
CA ALA A 244 4.56 -8.74 -28.23
C ALA A 244 5.20 -8.73 -26.83
N ALA A 245 5.52 -7.56 -26.28
CA ALA A 245 6.07 -7.43 -24.93
C ALA A 245 5.11 -8.00 -23.86
N ALA A 246 3.82 -7.66 -23.95
CA ALA A 246 2.81 -8.23 -23.05
C ALA A 246 2.67 -9.75 -23.21
N GLN A 247 2.85 -10.27 -24.44
CA GLN A 247 2.84 -11.72 -24.66
C GLN A 247 4.07 -12.39 -24.04
N ASN A 248 5.26 -11.80 -24.19
CA ASN A 248 6.49 -12.31 -23.57
C ASN A 248 6.35 -12.38 -22.03
N ALA A 249 5.76 -11.38 -21.41
CA ALA A 249 5.44 -11.40 -19.98
C ALA A 249 4.49 -12.56 -19.61
N ARG A 250 3.43 -12.78 -20.38
CA ARG A 250 2.51 -13.92 -20.16
C ARG A 250 3.18 -15.27 -20.37
N ASP A 251 4.11 -15.36 -21.31
CA ASP A 251 4.88 -16.59 -21.56
C ASP A 251 5.80 -16.91 -20.36
N ILE A 252 6.39 -15.89 -19.72
CA ILE A 252 7.13 -16.04 -18.44
C ILE A 252 6.20 -16.57 -17.34
N VAL A 253 5.00 -15.99 -17.19
CA VAL A 253 4.02 -16.45 -16.19
C VAL A 253 3.65 -17.92 -16.42
N ALA A 254 3.33 -18.28 -17.67
CA ALA A 254 2.96 -19.65 -18.03
C ALA A 254 4.10 -20.66 -17.78
N GLN A 255 5.36 -20.23 -17.86
CA GLN A 255 6.52 -21.10 -17.59
C GLN A 255 6.58 -21.56 -16.13
N TYR A 256 6.07 -20.77 -15.19
CA TYR A 256 6.20 -21.01 -13.75
C TYR A 256 4.84 -21.24 -13.05
N GLU A 257 3.77 -21.53 -13.79
CA GLU A 257 2.41 -21.70 -13.25
C GLU A 257 2.32 -22.83 -12.21
N ASP A 258 3.10 -23.90 -12.37
CA ASP A 258 3.13 -25.06 -11.47
C ASP A 258 4.12 -24.92 -10.28
N CYS A 259 4.85 -23.80 -10.19
CA CYS A 259 5.82 -23.55 -9.11
C CYS A 259 5.13 -23.06 -7.83
N SER A 260 5.81 -23.19 -6.68
CA SER A 260 5.36 -22.52 -5.45
C SER A 260 5.37 -21.00 -5.61
N ASP A 261 4.61 -20.30 -4.77
CA ASP A 261 4.55 -18.84 -4.76
C ASP A 261 5.95 -18.21 -4.64
N TYR A 262 6.80 -18.74 -3.75
CA TYR A 262 8.18 -18.29 -3.60
C TYR A 262 9.02 -18.50 -4.86
N GLU A 263 9.05 -19.72 -5.39
CA GLU A 263 9.85 -20.06 -6.58
C GLU A 263 9.42 -19.23 -7.80
N ARG A 264 8.12 -19.01 -7.95
CA ARG A 264 7.53 -18.23 -9.05
C ARG A 264 7.92 -16.75 -8.95
N LEU A 265 7.78 -16.13 -7.77
CA LEU A 265 8.21 -14.75 -7.56
C LEU A 265 9.73 -14.59 -7.75
N LEU A 266 10.52 -15.56 -7.27
CA LEU A 266 11.97 -15.55 -7.47
C LEU A 266 12.31 -15.64 -8.96
N ALA A 267 11.61 -16.49 -9.71
CA ALA A 267 11.75 -16.61 -11.14
C ALA A 267 11.36 -15.34 -11.88
N TYR A 268 10.29 -14.65 -11.48
CA TYR A 268 9.88 -13.36 -12.05
C TYR A 268 10.94 -12.29 -11.83
N LYS A 269 11.44 -12.16 -10.60
CA LYS A 269 12.53 -11.24 -10.25
C LYS A 269 13.76 -11.52 -11.10
N ASN A 270 14.18 -12.78 -11.20
CA ASN A 270 15.34 -13.19 -12.01
C ASN A 270 15.14 -12.91 -13.50
N ALA A 271 13.99 -13.24 -14.06
CA ALA A 271 13.68 -12.98 -15.46
C ALA A 271 13.77 -11.48 -15.78
N ILE A 272 13.24 -10.62 -14.89
CA ILE A 272 13.34 -9.16 -15.07
C ILE A 272 14.81 -8.71 -15.04
N CYS A 273 15.60 -9.14 -14.05
CA CYS A 273 17.04 -8.80 -13.97
C CYS A 273 17.86 -9.35 -15.15
N GLU A 274 17.38 -10.40 -15.83
CA GLU A 274 18.03 -10.93 -17.04
C GLU A 274 17.65 -10.15 -18.31
N LEU A 275 16.48 -9.50 -18.32
CA LEU A 275 15.92 -8.84 -19.50
C LEU A 275 16.23 -7.33 -19.58
N THR A 276 16.62 -6.68 -18.48
CA THR A 276 16.93 -5.24 -18.45
C THR A 276 18.09 -4.94 -17.50
N SER A 277 18.70 -3.75 -17.63
CA SER A 277 19.63 -3.17 -16.66
C SER A 277 19.22 -1.74 -16.26
N TYR A 278 19.79 -1.24 -15.16
CA TYR A 278 19.39 0.06 -14.61
C TYR A 278 19.80 1.26 -15.50
N ASN A 279 18.80 2.01 -15.96
CA ASN A 279 19.00 3.17 -16.84
C ASN A 279 19.25 4.48 -16.08
N SER A 280 20.42 4.60 -15.48
CA SER A 280 20.83 5.86 -14.81
C SER A 280 20.86 7.08 -15.75
N ALA A 281 21.01 6.88 -17.06
CA ALA A 281 21.05 7.98 -18.03
C ALA A 281 19.70 8.68 -18.19
N ALA A 282 18.59 7.94 -18.05
CA ALA A 282 17.23 8.49 -18.13
C ALA A 282 16.94 9.50 -17.01
N LEU A 283 17.57 9.35 -15.84
CA LEU A 283 17.41 10.24 -14.68
C LEU A 283 18.29 11.50 -14.73
N ASN A 284 19.37 11.48 -15.53
CA ASN A 284 20.37 12.54 -15.54
C ASN A 284 20.06 13.69 -16.53
N GLY A 285 18.81 13.80 -17.00
CA GLY A 285 18.42 14.80 -18.00
C GLY A 285 16.94 15.16 -17.94
N ASN A 286 16.57 16.20 -18.69
CA ASN A 286 15.17 16.63 -18.88
C ASN A 286 14.41 15.69 -19.85
N ALA A 287 14.69 14.39 -19.77
CA ALA A 287 14.14 13.38 -20.65
C ALA A 287 12.62 13.31 -20.43
N PRO A 288 11.81 13.37 -21.50
CA PRO A 288 10.37 13.27 -21.36
C PRO A 288 9.99 11.89 -20.84
N TYR A 289 8.91 11.85 -20.06
CA TYR A 289 8.35 10.59 -19.60
C TYR A 289 8.02 9.66 -20.78
N GLY A 290 8.34 8.38 -20.63
CA GLY A 290 8.19 7.40 -21.70
C GLY A 290 8.69 6.01 -21.32
N ASN A 291 9.30 5.35 -22.28
CA ASN A 291 9.71 3.96 -22.22
C ASN A 291 10.65 3.60 -21.05
N PRO A 292 11.64 4.42 -20.62
CA PRO A 292 12.51 4.06 -19.49
C PRO A 292 11.75 3.82 -18.17
N TRP A 293 10.49 4.27 -18.07
CA TRP A 293 9.60 4.10 -16.92
C TRP A 293 8.45 3.11 -17.18
N GLN A 294 8.37 2.49 -18.37
CA GLN A 294 7.35 1.50 -18.71
C GLN A 294 7.87 0.08 -18.55
N LEU A 295 6.97 -0.84 -18.18
CA LEU A 295 7.23 -2.28 -18.21
C LEU A 295 7.45 -2.84 -19.63
N VAL A 296 7.04 -2.11 -20.68
CA VAL A 296 7.16 -2.59 -22.08
C VAL A 296 8.61 -2.86 -22.45
N TRP A 297 9.54 -1.98 -22.09
CA TRP A 297 10.98 -2.17 -22.33
C TRP A 297 11.62 -3.28 -21.51
N VAL A 298 10.95 -3.79 -20.48
CA VAL A 298 11.43 -4.97 -19.75
C VAL A 298 11.15 -6.25 -20.55
N PHE A 299 10.09 -6.27 -21.36
CA PHE A 299 9.62 -7.49 -22.02
C PHE A 299 9.68 -7.44 -23.55
N ASP A 300 10.23 -6.39 -24.16
CA ASP A 300 10.32 -6.25 -25.62
C ASP A 300 11.38 -7.15 -26.27
N GLY A 301 12.30 -7.70 -25.48
CA GLY A 301 13.37 -8.58 -25.92
C GLY A 301 14.54 -7.87 -26.59
N ASP A 302 14.63 -6.54 -26.45
CA ASP A 302 15.77 -5.76 -26.91
C ASP A 302 16.78 -5.57 -25.76
N PRO A 303 18.01 -6.10 -25.86
CA PRO A 303 19.01 -5.96 -24.80
C PRO A 303 19.56 -4.52 -24.66
N ASP A 304 19.29 -3.63 -25.63
CA ASP A 304 19.73 -2.24 -25.59
C ASP A 304 18.72 -1.32 -24.89
N THR A 305 17.49 -1.77 -24.66
CA THR A 305 16.47 -1.04 -23.89
C THR A 305 16.63 -1.31 -22.40
N ASN A 306 16.55 -0.25 -21.60
CA ASN A 306 16.87 -0.29 -20.18
C ASN A 306 15.93 0.63 -19.41
N VAL A 307 15.49 0.19 -18.23
CA VAL A 307 14.49 0.93 -17.42
C VAL A 307 15.07 1.45 -16.10
N VAL A 308 14.38 2.42 -15.50
CA VAL A 308 14.62 2.87 -14.13
C VAL A 308 13.77 2.05 -13.15
N CYS A 309 13.87 2.33 -11.85
CA CYS A 309 13.20 1.57 -10.78
C CYS A 309 11.69 1.37 -10.99
N GLU A 310 11.00 2.37 -11.56
CA GLU A 310 9.58 2.28 -11.92
C GLU A 310 9.29 1.17 -12.93
N GLY A 311 10.15 0.96 -13.93
CA GLY A 311 9.98 -0.12 -14.91
C GLY A 311 10.14 -1.50 -14.27
N TYR A 312 11.13 -1.67 -13.40
CA TYR A 312 11.34 -2.92 -12.64
C TYR A 312 10.14 -3.26 -11.76
N ALA A 313 9.69 -2.30 -10.94
CA ALA A 313 8.60 -2.54 -9.98
C ALA A 313 7.27 -2.85 -10.69
N LYS A 314 6.96 -2.13 -11.78
CA LYS A 314 5.77 -2.41 -12.60
C LYS A 314 5.85 -3.74 -13.31
N ALA A 315 7.01 -4.11 -13.85
CA ALA A 315 7.19 -5.40 -14.51
C ALA A 315 6.95 -6.56 -13.54
N PHE A 316 7.48 -6.46 -12.33
CA PHE A 316 7.29 -7.47 -11.29
C PHE A 316 5.83 -7.58 -10.86
N GLN A 317 5.17 -6.45 -10.61
CA GLN A 317 3.74 -6.42 -10.32
C GLN A 317 2.92 -7.00 -11.49
N TYR A 318 3.23 -6.66 -12.74
CA TYR A 318 2.49 -7.14 -13.90
C TYR A 318 2.56 -8.66 -14.08
N LEU A 319 3.73 -9.27 -13.84
CA LEU A 319 3.86 -10.74 -13.83
C LEU A 319 3.02 -11.37 -12.72
N ASN A 320 2.96 -10.74 -11.54
CA ASN A 320 2.07 -11.18 -10.46
C ASN A 320 0.59 -11.06 -10.85
N ASP A 321 0.17 -9.92 -11.41
CA ASP A 321 -1.22 -9.65 -11.81
C ASP A 321 -1.70 -10.57 -12.94
N CYS A 322 -0.79 -11.03 -13.79
CA CYS A 322 -1.08 -12.01 -14.85
C CYS A 322 -1.17 -13.46 -14.33
N SER A 323 -0.75 -13.73 -13.09
CA SER A 323 -0.71 -15.08 -12.53
C SER A 323 -1.94 -15.40 -11.69
N GLU A 324 -2.46 -16.63 -11.80
CA GLU A 324 -3.54 -17.09 -10.93
C GLU A 324 -2.98 -17.51 -9.57
N SER A 325 -2.76 -16.53 -8.67
CA SER A 325 -2.25 -16.83 -7.32
C SER A 325 -2.88 -16.01 -6.22
N GLY A 326 -2.70 -16.47 -4.98
CA GLY A 326 -3.13 -15.75 -3.77
C GLY A 326 -2.17 -14.63 -3.34
N VAL A 327 -1.08 -14.42 -4.07
CA VAL A 327 -0.05 -13.41 -3.79
C VAL A 327 -0.46 -12.06 -4.38
N THR A 328 -0.25 -11.01 -3.59
CA THR A 328 -0.47 -9.62 -4.04
C THR A 328 0.85 -8.87 -4.09
N ALA A 329 1.23 -8.33 -5.25
CA ALA A 329 2.31 -7.36 -5.34
C ALA A 329 1.74 -5.95 -5.56
N ILE A 330 2.24 -4.98 -4.82
CA ILE A 330 1.86 -3.57 -4.94
C ILE A 330 3.13 -2.75 -5.18
N SER A 331 3.06 -1.63 -5.89
CA SER A 331 4.25 -0.82 -6.23
C SER A 331 4.25 0.54 -5.55
N PRO A 332 4.52 0.63 -4.23
CA PRO A 332 4.55 1.91 -3.54
C PRO A 332 5.66 2.81 -4.06
N VAL A 333 5.45 4.09 -3.82
CA VAL A 333 6.36 5.15 -4.22
C VAL A 333 6.83 5.94 -3.01
N GLY A 334 8.09 6.35 -3.05
CA GLY A 334 8.70 6.99 -1.91
C GLY A 334 10.14 7.39 -2.15
N TYR A 335 10.92 7.33 -1.09
CA TYR A 335 12.31 7.77 -1.08
C TYR A 335 13.19 6.64 -0.54
N LEU A 336 14.24 6.33 -1.30
CA LEU A 336 15.35 5.49 -0.88
C LEU A 336 16.53 6.40 -0.54
N ASP A 337 16.89 6.47 0.74
CA ASP A 337 17.91 7.39 1.28
C ASP A 337 17.74 8.84 0.80
N GLY A 338 16.47 9.29 0.73
CA GLY A 338 16.09 10.64 0.29
C GLY A 338 15.99 10.83 -1.23
N THR A 339 16.27 9.81 -2.04
CA THR A 339 16.12 9.86 -3.51
C THR A 339 14.82 9.18 -3.93
N ALA A 340 14.07 9.79 -4.85
CA ALA A 340 12.85 9.21 -5.41
C ALA A 340 13.06 7.76 -5.88
N HIS A 341 12.23 6.84 -5.42
CA HIS A 341 12.34 5.42 -5.73
C HIS A 341 10.97 4.73 -5.75
N MET A 342 10.88 3.61 -6.46
CA MET A 342 9.72 2.73 -6.50
C MET A 342 10.20 1.30 -6.28
N TRP A 343 9.49 0.57 -5.44
CA TRP A 343 9.74 -0.83 -5.09
C TRP A 343 8.42 -1.58 -5.01
N ASN A 344 8.46 -2.86 -4.66
CA ASN A 344 7.28 -3.66 -4.42
C ASN A 344 7.12 -4.01 -2.94
N VAL A 345 5.87 -4.05 -2.49
CA VAL A 345 5.47 -4.71 -1.25
C VAL A 345 4.62 -5.91 -1.64
N VAL A 346 4.98 -7.08 -1.15
CA VAL A 346 4.38 -8.35 -1.56
C VAL A 346 3.68 -8.98 -0.37
N MET A 347 2.36 -9.13 -0.46
CA MET A 347 1.58 -9.90 0.49
C MET A 347 1.63 -11.38 0.08
N MET A 348 2.20 -12.20 0.96
CA MET A 348 2.34 -13.64 0.75
C MET A 348 1.13 -14.42 1.28
N ASP A 349 1.15 -15.74 1.12
CA ASP A 349 0.09 -16.68 1.53
C ASP A 349 -0.22 -16.68 3.05
N ASP A 350 0.74 -16.26 3.87
CA ASP A 350 0.61 -16.02 5.31
C ASP A 350 -0.17 -14.73 5.65
N GLY A 351 -0.53 -13.93 4.65
CA GLY A 351 -1.24 -12.67 4.79
C GLY A 351 -0.38 -11.54 5.36
N LYS A 352 0.94 -11.66 5.30
CA LYS A 352 1.92 -10.65 5.72
C LYS A 352 2.61 -10.03 4.53
N ASN A 353 3.11 -8.81 4.70
CA ASN A 353 3.76 -8.07 3.63
C ASN A 353 5.28 -8.03 3.80
N TYR A 354 5.98 -8.17 2.68
CA TYR A 354 7.43 -8.26 2.58
C TYR A 354 7.94 -7.26 1.54
N LEU A 355 9.15 -6.74 1.73
CA LEU A 355 9.80 -5.88 0.74
C LEU A 355 10.31 -6.75 -0.41
N VAL A 356 10.03 -6.32 -1.64
CA VAL A 356 10.74 -6.76 -2.85
C VAL A 356 11.23 -5.53 -3.60
N ASP A 357 12.55 -5.35 -3.70
CA ASP A 357 13.15 -4.34 -4.57
C ASP A 357 13.96 -5.03 -5.67
N VAL A 358 13.29 -5.32 -6.80
CA VAL A 358 13.89 -5.96 -7.97
C VAL A 358 15.04 -5.12 -8.53
N THR A 359 14.91 -3.78 -8.51
CA THR A 359 15.95 -2.86 -8.99
C THR A 359 17.23 -3.06 -8.21
N ASN A 360 17.15 -3.10 -6.88
CA ASN A 360 18.32 -3.29 -6.04
C ASN A 360 18.79 -4.75 -5.94
N CYS A 361 18.02 -5.71 -6.46
CA CYS A 361 18.46 -7.10 -6.65
C CYS A 361 19.24 -7.32 -7.96
N ASP A 362 19.25 -6.35 -8.87
CA ASP A 362 19.97 -6.43 -10.15
C ASP A 362 21.50 -6.37 -9.99
N SER A 363 22.24 -6.87 -10.98
CA SER A 363 23.69 -7.00 -10.95
C SER A 363 24.38 -5.65 -10.70
N GLY A 364 25.25 -5.63 -9.69
CA GLY A 364 26.00 -4.43 -9.30
C GLY A 364 25.27 -3.51 -8.32
N MET A 365 24.05 -3.84 -7.91
CA MET A 365 23.28 -3.08 -6.92
C MET A 365 23.44 -3.68 -5.52
N SER A 366 23.15 -2.89 -4.47
CA SER A 366 23.45 -3.24 -3.07
C SER A 366 22.75 -4.51 -2.58
N GLY A 367 21.55 -4.79 -3.09
CA GLY A 367 20.76 -5.97 -2.73
C GLY A 367 21.16 -7.25 -3.47
N TYR A 368 22.08 -7.18 -4.44
CA TYR A 368 22.37 -8.32 -5.30
C TYR A 368 22.88 -9.57 -4.53
N PRO A 369 22.38 -10.78 -4.87
CA PRO A 369 21.29 -11.05 -5.82
C PRO A 369 19.88 -11.03 -5.20
N ASP A 370 19.75 -11.23 -3.89
CA ASP A 370 18.47 -11.54 -3.23
C ASP A 370 18.26 -10.85 -1.88
N ARG A 371 19.16 -9.96 -1.44
CA ARG A 371 19.12 -9.37 -0.08
C ARG A 371 17.95 -8.42 0.16
N LEU A 372 17.21 -8.07 -0.89
CA LEU A 372 16.02 -7.23 -0.83
C LEU A 372 14.82 -7.92 -1.51
N PHE A 373 14.85 -9.25 -1.58
CA PHE A 373 13.78 -10.07 -2.14
C PHE A 373 13.03 -10.80 -1.02
N LEU A 374 11.76 -10.45 -0.84
CA LEU A 374 10.86 -10.98 0.18
C LEU A 374 11.42 -10.85 1.61
N VAL A 375 12.00 -9.70 1.92
CA VAL A 375 12.64 -9.44 3.21
C VAL A 375 11.72 -8.71 4.18
N GLY A 376 11.88 -9.06 5.46
CA GLY A 376 11.25 -8.37 6.57
C GLY A 376 12.11 -7.22 7.11
N CYS A 377 11.55 -6.45 8.03
CA CYS A 377 12.27 -5.37 8.71
C CYS A 377 11.74 -5.15 10.13
N SER A 378 12.62 -5.28 11.11
CA SER A 378 12.32 -4.99 12.53
C SER A 378 12.59 -3.54 12.94
N SER A 379 13.11 -2.71 12.03
CA SER A 379 13.52 -1.34 12.30
C SER A 379 12.72 -0.35 11.45
N GLY A 380 11.83 0.39 12.11
CA GLY A 380 11.03 1.44 11.47
C GLY A 380 9.54 1.15 11.42
N SER A 381 8.82 1.96 10.66
CA SER A 381 7.36 1.95 10.54
C SER A 381 6.92 2.47 9.18
N VAL A 382 5.61 2.43 8.90
CA VAL A 382 5.06 3.04 7.68
C VAL A 382 5.28 4.56 7.69
N GLU A 383 5.14 5.19 8.86
CA GLU A 383 5.24 6.64 9.04
C GLU A 383 6.67 7.16 8.97
N GLU A 384 7.63 6.44 9.54
CA GLU A 384 9.04 6.87 9.61
C GLU A 384 9.88 6.31 8.46
N GLY A 385 9.41 5.23 7.84
CA GLY A 385 10.15 4.41 6.89
C GLY A 385 10.80 3.19 7.55
N TYR A 386 11.28 2.27 6.73
CA TYR A 386 11.91 1.02 7.14
C TYR A 386 13.39 1.01 6.76
N VAL A 387 14.24 0.49 7.64
CA VAL A 387 15.69 0.40 7.42
C VAL A 387 16.10 -1.04 7.13
N PHE A 388 16.53 -1.31 5.89
CA PHE A 388 16.97 -2.63 5.45
C PHE A 388 18.49 -2.72 5.37
N SER A 389 19.05 -3.83 5.84
CA SER A 389 20.48 -4.09 5.74
C SER A 389 20.79 -4.96 4.54
N THR A 390 21.76 -4.56 3.73
CA THR A 390 22.32 -5.37 2.65
C THR A 390 23.64 -6.05 3.06
N GLY A 391 23.98 -6.01 4.35
CA GLY A 391 25.26 -6.46 4.90
C GLY A 391 26.41 -5.48 4.66
N SER A 392 26.45 -4.77 3.53
CA SER A 392 27.44 -3.72 3.24
C SER A 392 26.99 -2.30 3.57
N SER A 393 25.67 -2.07 3.64
CA SER A 393 25.06 -0.78 3.97
C SER A 393 23.67 -0.97 4.55
N GLU A 394 23.19 0.07 5.23
CA GLU A 394 21.78 0.24 5.58
C GLU A 394 21.13 1.14 4.54
N MET A 395 19.85 0.89 4.26
CA MET A 395 19.07 1.59 3.23
C MET A 395 17.70 1.95 3.83
N LEU A 396 17.38 3.24 3.86
CA LEU A 396 16.13 3.76 4.41
C LEU A 396 15.08 3.90 3.30
N TYR A 397 13.97 3.18 3.43
CA TYR A 397 12.82 3.24 2.54
C TYR A 397 11.68 4.01 3.21
N GLN A 398 11.31 5.18 2.66
CA GLN A 398 10.26 6.04 3.21
C GLN A 398 9.10 6.18 2.25
N TYR A 399 7.89 5.88 2.68
CA TYR A 399 6.70 6.04 1.84
C TYR A 399 6.32 7.52 1.69
N LYS A 400 6.04 7.96 0.46
CA LYS A 400 5.60 9.34 0.21
C LYS A 400 4.23 9.65 0.82
N TYR A 401 3.32 8.66 0.82
CA TYR A 401 1.94 8.80 1.29
C TYR A 401 1.65 7.95 2.52
N ALA A 402 2.57 7.95 3.49
CA ALA A 402 2.43 7.16 4.71
C ALA A 402 1.12 7.44 5.48
N SER A 403 0.62 8.69 5.47
CA SER A 403 -0.62 9.07 6.16
C SER A 403 -1.89 8.46 5.58
N ASP A 404 -1.85 8.05 4.31
CA ASP A 404 -2.99 7.49 3.57
C ASP A 404 -2.92 5.94 3.55
N ALA A 405 -1.85 5.36 4.09
CA ALA A 405 -1.53 3.94 3.96
C ALA A 405 -2.13 3.07 5.08
N GLY A 406 -2.73 1.93 4.70
CA GLY A 406 -3.26 0.94 5.63
C GLY A 406 -2.23 -0.09 6.15
N GLU A 407 -2.74 -1.20 6.72
CA GLU A 407 -1.97 -2.38 7.18
C GLU A 407 -1.10 -3.04 6.09
N GLU A 408 -1.36 -2.69 4.86
CA GLU A 408 -0.79 -3.19 3.62
C GLU A 408 0.64 -2.76 3.29
N LEU A 409 1.09 -1.62 3.83
CA LEU A 409 2.49 -1.20 3.71
C LEU A 409 3.35 -1.68 4.88
N LYS A 410 2.71 -2.28 5.89
CA LYS A 410 3.42 -2.75 7.07
C LYS A 410 4.22 -3.99 6.71
N ILE A 411 5.53 -3.88 6.87
CA ILE A 411 6.48 -4.97 6.68
C ILE A 411 6.62 -5.75 7.99
N VAL A 412 6.58 -7.07 7.92
CA VAL A 412 6.83 -7.93 9.09
C VAL A 412 8.32 -7.98 9.45
N PRO A 413 8.69 -8.29 10.70
CA PRO A 413 10.09 -8.22 11.13
C PRO A 413 10.97 -9.42 10.72
N TRP A 414 10.43 -10.38 9.97
CA TRP A 414 11.14 -11.57 9.50
C TRP A 414 11.00 -11.75 7.99
N ASP A 415 11.96 -12.42 7.36
CA ASP A 415 11.98 -12.68 5.91
C ASP A 415 10.99 -13.79 5.52
N TYR A 416 10.65 -13.88 4.24
CA TYR A 416 9.97 -15.03 3.65
C TYR A 416 10.97 -15.86 2.83
N LEU A 417 11.07 -17.15 3.13
CA LEU A 417 12.03 -18.07 2.52
C LEU A 417 11.31 -19.14 1.68
N ASP A 418 12.09 -19.92 0.95
CA ASP A 418 11.59 -21.13 0.31
C ASP A 418 10.99 -22.08 1.36
N GLY A 419 9.70 -22.39 1.22
CA GLY A 419 8.93 -23.17 2.19
C GLY A 419 8.15 -22.36 3.24
N GLY A 420 8.16 -21.02 3.18
CA GLY A 420 7.31 -20.16 4.01
C GLY A 420 8.05 -19.03 4.74
N PRO A 421 7.36 -18.26 5.59
CA PRO A 421 8.00 -17.25 6.43
C PRO A 421 9.15 -17.87 7.24
N ALA A 422 10.29 -17.19 7.31
CA ALA A 422 11.31 -17.49 8.31
C ALA A 422 10.61 -17.35 9.67
N ALA A 423 10.26 -18.49 10.28
CA ALA A 423 9.57 -18.49 11.57
C ALA A 423 10.26 -17.49 12.50
N PRO A 424 9.54 -16.63 13.24
CA PRO A 424 10.16 -15.66 14.13
C PRO A 424 11.17 -16.40 15.02
N VAL A 425 12.44 -16.19 14.72
CA VAL A 425 13.53 -16.84 15.44
C VAL A 425 13.68 -16.06 16.74
N CYS A 426 13.07 -16.54 17.80
CA CYS A 426 13.49 -16.15 19.14
C CYS A 426 14.85 -16.78 19.41
N THR A 427 15.92 -16.10 19.03
CA THR A 427 17.29 -16.50 19.36
C THR A 427 17.52 -16.30 20.86
N PHE A 428 17.77 -17.40 21.58
CA PHE A 428 18.33 -17.36 22.93
C PHE A 428 19.81 -17.71 22.86
N SER A 429 20.66 -17.05 23.63
CA SER A 429 22.04 -17.50 23.84
C SER A 429 22.17 -17.94 25.30
N ALA A 430 22.37 -19.24 25.54
CA ALA A 430 22.75 -19.75 26.86
C ALA A 430 24.23 -20.14 26.81
N THR A 431 25.08 -19.40 27.52
CA THR A 431 26.55 -19.56 27.46
C THR A 431 27.08 -20.75 28.27
N LYS A 432 26.20 -21.54 28.92
CA LYS A 432 26.58 -22.82 29.55
C LYS A 432 25.39 -23.77 29.64
N GLY A 433 25.50 -24.91 28.95
CA GLY A 433 24.56 -26.01 29.12
C GLY A 433 24.78 -26.69 30.46
N PHE A 434 23.80 -26.62 31.35
CA PHE A 434 23.77 -27.44 32.55
C PHE A 434 23.01 -28.76 32.23
N PRO A 435 23.64 -29.94 32.36
CA PRO A 435 22.94 -31.21 32.15
C PRO A 435 21.79 -31.35 33.14
N GLY A 436 20.57 -31.56 32.65
CA GLY A 436 19.38 -31.77 33.48
C GLY A 436 18.37 -30.61 33.55
N TYR A 437 18.63 -29.52 32.83
CA TYR A 437 17.73 -28.34 32.78
C TYR A 437 16.82 -28.39 31.54
N GLN A 438 15.62 -27.83 31.66
CA GLN A 438 14.62 -27.73 30.58
C GLN A 438 14.33 -26.26 30.28
N LEU A 439 14.33 -25.86 29.02
CA LEU A 439 13.82 -24.56 28.61
C LEU A 439 12.28 -24.66 28.52
N ALA A 440 11.58 -23.87 29.33
CA ALA A 440 10.12 -23.78 29.30
C ALA A 440 9.70 -22.64 28.38
N VAL A 441 9.03 -22.98 27.28
CA VAL A 441 8.49 -22.02 26.30
C VAL A 441 6.98 -22.07 26.38
N ARG A 442 6.33 -20.91 26.54
CA ARG A 442 4.88 -20.82 26.47
C ARG A 442 4.48 -20.19 25.14
N LEU A 443 3.78 -20.97 24.35
CA LEU A 443 3.18 -20.59 23.08
C LEU A 443 1.87 -19.84 23.33
N ASP A 444 1.55 -18.91 22.45
CA ASP A 444 0.31 -18.14 22.57
C ASP A 444 -0.94 -18.98 22.23
N LYS A 445 -0.77 -20.02 21.39
CA LYS A 445 -1.79 -21.00 21.03
C LYS A 445 -1.26 -22.44 21.15
N PRO A 446 -2.15 -23.42 21.41
CA PRO A 446 -1.75 -24.80 21.64
C PRO A 446 -1.14 -25.43 20.39
N ALA A 447 -0.13 -26.28 20.60
CA ALA A 447 0.56 -27.04 19.57
C ALA A 447 0.65 -28.53 19.93
N ASP A 448 0.74 -29.38 18.92
CA ASP A 448 0.97 -30.82 19.03
C ASP A 448 2.47 -31.16 19.00
N CYS A 449 3.30 -30.33 18.38
CA CYS A 449 4.77 -30.43 18.43
C CYS A 449 5.53 -29.12 18.17
N VAL A 450 6.76 -29.07 18.66
CA VAL A 450 7.74 -28.02 18.39
C VAL A 450 9.03 -28.60 17.82
N ARG A 451 9.54 -28.02 16.74
CA ARG A 451 10.88 -28.38 16.20
C ARG A 451 11.95 -27.44 16.74
N VAL A 452 13.07 -28.00 17.20
CA VAL A 452 14.25 -27.28 17.69
C VAL A 452 15.30 -27.21 16.57
N CYS A 453 15.50 -26.03 15.99
CA CYS A 453 16.38 -25.89 14.82
C CYS A 453 17.86 -26.25 15.07
N ALA A 454 18.39 -25.99 16.26
CA ALA A 454 19.78 -26.31 16.60
C ALA A 454 20.08 -27.82 16.59
N THR A 455 19.12 -28.66 16.96
CA THR A 455 19.29 -30.12 17.06
C THR A 455 18.53 -30.87 15.96
N GLY A 456 17.61 -30.20 15.26
CA GLY A 456 16.69 -30.82 14.31
C GLY A 456 15.59 -31.66 14.95
N GLU A 457 15.55 -31.75 16.29
CA GLU A 457 14.66 -32.60 17.05
C GLU A 457 13.23 -32.04 17.06
N THR A 458 12.24 -32.91 16.86
CA THR A 458 10.83 -32.59 17.02
C THR A 458 10.36 -33.09 18.38
N ILE A 459 9.95 -32.16 19.22
CA ILE A 459 9.47 -32.41 20.57
C ILE A 459 7.94 -32.39 20.53
N PRO A 460 7.26 -33.52 20.79
CA PRO A 460 5.81 -33.51 20.95
C PRO A 460 5.43 -32.69 22.19
N CYS A 461 4.38 -31.90 22.08
CA CYS A 461 3.79 -31.13 23.18
C CYS A 461 2.27 -31.28 23.16
N GLU A 462 1.63 -31.05 24.31
CA GLU A 462 0.17 -30.95 24.37
C GLU A 462 -0.18 -29.58 24.92
N GLY A 463 -0.68 -28.71 24.05
CA GLY A 463 -1.15 -27.39 24.46
C GLY A 463 -0.10 -26.31 24.32
N ARG A 464 -0.12 -25.32 25.21
CA ARG A 464 0.66 -24.07 25.07
C ARG A 464 2.05 -24.16 25.68
N ASP A 465 2.32 -25.11 26.56
CA ASP A 465 3.57 -25.17 27.29
C ASP A 465 4.48 -26.25 26.71
N VAL A 466 5.68 -25.84 26.31
CA VAL A 466 6.67 -26.69 25.65
C VAL A 466 7.90 -26.76 26.54
N ARG A 467 8.37 -27.98 26.82
CA ARG A 467 9.59 -28.20 27.59
C ARG A 467 10.66 -28.79 26.69
N ILE A 468 11.71 -28.03 26.46
CA ILE A 468 12.83 -28.43 25.61
C ILE A 468 13.94 -28.98 26.51
N PRO A 469 14.26 -30.29 26.46
CA PRO A 469 15.35 -30.86 27.25
C PRO A 469 16.70 -30.36 26.72
N LEU A 470 17.53 -29.76 27.58
CA LEU A 470 18.92 -29.45 27.23
C LEU A 470 19.75 -30.71 27.50
N THR A 471 19.97 -31.53 26.46
CA THR A 471 20.76 -32.75 26.58
C THR A 471 22.22 -32.50 26.16
N GLU A 472 23.11 -32.74 27.12
CA GLU A 472 24.59 -32.85 27.06
C GLU A 472 25.38 -31.92 26.12
N ALA A 473 25.96 -30.89 26.73
CA ALA A 473 27.36 -30.46 26.63
C ALA A 473 28.10 -30.68 25.29
N GLY A 474 27.95 -29.69 24.40
CA GLY A 474 29.05 -29.18 23.57
C GLY A 474 29.09 -27.66 23.70
N GLU A 475 30.27 -27.04 23.67
CA GLU A 475 30.40 -25.59 23.46
C GLU A 475 29.79 -25.25 22.09
N TYR A 476 28.52 -24.89 22.06
CA TYR A 476 27.88 -24.33 20.89
C TYR A 476 26.90 -23.25 21.35
N ASP A 477 26.93 -22.11 20.68
CA ASP A 477 25.86 -21.12 20.75
C ASP A 477 24.57 -21.78 20.24
N TYR A 478 23.67 -22.17 21.15
CA TYR A 478 22.39 -22.75 20.76
C TYR A 478 21.45 -21.64 20.26
N ALA A 479 21.39 -21.40 18.96
CA ALA A 479 20.28 -20.62 18.38
C ALA A 479 19.02 -21.50 18.35
N PHE A 480 18.10 -21.29 19.29
CA PHE A 480 16.79 -21.94 19.25
C PHE A 480 15.89 -21.20 18.26
N ALA A 481 15.16 -21.96 17.44
CA ALA A 481 13.98 -21.47 16.75
C ALA A 481 12.88 -22.50 17.02
N VAL A 482 11.68 -22.02 17.37
CA VAL A 482 10.52 -22.85 17.75
C VAL A 482 9.53 -22.80 16.59
N ILE A 483 9.40 -23.91 15.87
CA ILE A 483 8.41 -24.06 14.78
C ILE A 483 7.21 -24.80 15.35
N VAL A 484 6.02 -24.19 15.26
CA VAL A 484 4.75 -24.75 15.77
C VAL A 484 3.95 -25.38 14.63
N ASP A 485 3.67 -26.69 14.73
CA ASP A 485 2.64 -27.46 13.99
C ASP A 485 2.56 -27.38 12.46
N GLY A 486 3.61 -26.97 11.73
CA GLY A 486 3.71 -27.20 10.28
C GLY A 486 2.55 -26.65 9.41
N VAL A 487 1.69 -25.79 9.95
CA VAL A 487 0.54 -25.14 9.30
C VAL A 487 0.39 -23.74 9.92
N MET A 488 0.71 -22.70 9.15
CA MET A 488 0.72 -21.30 9.60
C MET A 488 -0.69 -20.72 9.67
N SER A 489 -1.33 -20.74 10.85
CA SER A 489 -2.58 -19.99 11.09
C SER A 489 -2.36 -18.82 12.03
N ASP A 490 -2.19 -17.63 11.45
CA ASP A 490 -2.50 -16.31 12.00
C ASP A 490 -1.78 -15.97 13.32
N TYR A 491 -0.58 -15.39 13.20
CA TYR A 491 0.16 -14.83 14.35
C TYR A 491 0.86 -13.52 14.00
N GLY A 492 0.47 -12.49 14.74
CA GLY A 492 1.32 -11.39 15.18
C GLY A 492 0.75 -10.99 16.52
N GLU A 493 1.47 -11.30 17.60
CA GLU A 493 1.47 -10.61 18.91
C GLU A 493 2.22 -11.49 19.93
N SER A 494 3.36 -10.96 20.41
CA SER A 494 4.09 -11.29 21.65
C SER A 494 4.18 -12.76 22.12
N VAL A 495 5.29 -13.43 21.80
CA VAL A 495 5.75 -14.61 22.56
C VAL A 495 6.51 -14.15 23.80
N SER A 496 6.01 -14.45 25.00
CA SER A 496 6.69 -14.19 26.27
C SER A 496 7.68 -15.32 26.59
N VAL A 497 8.97 -15.01 26.72
CA VAL A 497 9.98 -16.00 27.16
C VAL A 497 10.76 -15.50 28.37
N SER A 498 10.87 -16.33 29.41
CA SER A 498 11.80 -16.17 30.52
C SER A 498 12.98 -17.12 30.35
N VAL A 499 14.21 -16.59 30.47
CA VAL A 499 15.45 -17.37 30.51
C VAL A 499 16.21 -17.01 31.78
N SER A 500 16.65 -18.02 32.51
CA SER A 500 17.54 -17.89 33.68
C SER A 500 19.02 -17.83 33.26
N GLU A 501 19.75 -16.83 33.81
CA GLU A 501 21.22 -16.60 33.91
C GLU A 501 22.04 -16.02 32.72
N ILE A 502 22.55 -14.77 32.86
CA ILE A 502 23.85 -14.26 32.33
C ILE A 502 24.44 -13.20 33.30
N ASP A 503 25.72 -13.39 33.65
CA ASP A 503 26.58 -12.61 34.55
C ASP A 503 26.75 -11.13 34.13
N GLY A 504 26.57 -10.20 35.09
CA GLY A 504 26.76 -8.76 34.93
C GLY A 504 25.52 -7.97 34.47
N ALA A 505 24.42 -8.64 34.15
CA ALA A 505 23.20 -8.02 33.63
C ALA A 505 22.38 -7.28 34.70
N ALA A 506 21.74 -6.19 34.29
CA ALA A 506 20.62 -5.63 35.03
C ALA A 506 19.37 -6.47 34.74
N LEU A 507 18.81 -7.13 35.75
CA LEU A 507 17.50 -7.77 35.69
C LEU A 507 16.44 -6.67 35.79
N SER A 508 15.65 -6.45 34.75
CA SER A 508 14.54 -5.49 34.79
C SER A 508 13.22 -6.24 34.67
N ILE A 509 12.42 -6.20 35.73
CA ILE A 509 11.09 -6.80 35.76
C ILE A 509 10.15 -5.91 34.94
N PRO A 510 9.43 -6.45 33.93
CA PRO A 510 8.54 -5.64 33.09
C PRO A 510 7.35 -5.06 33.85
N GLU A 511 6.89 -3.87 33.44
CA GLU A 511 5.60 -3.33 33.88
C GLU A 511 4.45 -4.29 33.52
N GLY A 512 3.57 -4.54 34.49
CA GLY A 512 2.46 -5.50 34.39
C GLY A 512 2.71 -6.84 35.09
N VAL A 513 3.92 -7.10 35.62
CA VAL A 513 4.20 -8.26 36.47
C VAL A 513 3.68 -7.99 37.88
N SER A 514 2.75 -8.83 38.36
CA SER A 514 2.10 -8.63 39.66
C SER A 514 2.67 -9.45 40.82
N VAL A 515 3.38 -10.55 40.57
CA VAL A 515 3.94 -11.45 41.61
C VAL A 515 5.30 -11.97 41.17
N ILE A 516 6.28 -11.96 42.08
CA ILE A 516 7.56 -12.66 41.95
C ILE A 516 7.55 -13.81 42.95
N GLU A 517 7.54 -15.04 42.44
CA GLU A 517 7.37 -16.25 43.24
C GLU A 517 8.64 -16.63 44.02
N GLU A 518 8.49 -17.54 44.99
CA GLU A 518 9.60 -18.12 45.76
C GLU A 518 10.71 -18.68 44.85
N GLU A 519 11.97 -18.38 45.16
CA GLU A 519 13.19 -18.79 44.43
C GLU A 519 13.29 -18.39 42.93
N ALA A 520 12.41 -17.51 42.41
CA ALA A 520 12.30 -17.22 40.97
C ALA A 520 13.61 -16.82 40.26
N PHE A 521 14.49 -16.10 40.95
CA PHE A 521 15.78 -15.62 40.48
C PHE A 521 16.92 -15.98 41.45
N ARG A 522 16.78 -17.05 42.23
CA ARG A 522 17.82 -17.52 43.14
C ARG A 522 19.09 -17.86 42.35
N GLY A 523 20.22 -17.26 42.72
CA GLY A 523 21.53 -17.50 42.09
C GLY A 523 21.70 -16.93 40.67
N PHE A 524 20.75 -16.12 40.18
CA PHE A 524 20.71 -15.55 38.83
C PHE A 524 21.93 -14.68 38.40
N CYS A 525 22.79 -14.28 39.33
CA CYS A 525 24.02 -13.51 39.12
C CYS A 525 23.84 -12.14 38.45
N ALA A 526 22.71 -11.46 38.71
CA ALA A 526 22.50 -10.07 38.28
C ALA A 526 23.27 -9.06 39.16
N SER A 527 23.73 -7.96 38.57
CA SER A 527 24.39 -6.86 39.30
C SER A 527 23.42 -5.75 39.74
N VAL A 528 22.30 -5.62 39.04
CA VAL A 528 21.21 -4.68 39.31
C VAL A 528 19.88 -5.41 39.16
N VAL A 529 18.92 -5.18 40.04
CA VAL A 529 17.52 -5.65 39.90
C VAL A 529 16.61 -4.43 39.88
N ARG A 530 15.74 -4.31 38.88
CA ARG A 530 14.70 -3.26 38.79
C ARG A 530 13.32 -3.88 38.95
N ILE A 531 12.53 -3.38 39.91
CA ILE A 531 11.20 -3.88 40.25
C ILE A 531 10.18 -2.75 40.07
N PRO A 532 9.22 -2.90 39.13
CA PRO A 532 8.21 -1.89 38.87
C PRO A 532 7.12 -1.90 39.96
N GLY A 533 6.37 -0.80 40.06
CA GLY A 533 5.31 -0.63 41.06
C GLY A 533 4.06 -1.48 40.79
N SER A 534 4.03 -2.19 39.67
CA SER A 534 3.01 -3.21 39.39
C SER A 534 3.17 -4.48 40.23
N VAL A 535 4.34 -4.71 40.86
CA VAL A 535 4.60 -5.91 41.69
C VAL A 535 3.88 -5.78 43.04
N SER A 536 3.03 -6.75 43.33
CA SER A 536 2.19 -6.80 44.53
C SER A 536 2.60 -7.87 45.55
N GLN A 537 3.61 -8.70 45.25
CA GLN A 537 4.14 -9.74 46.14
C GLN A 537 5.53 -10.22 45.67
N ILE A 538 6.48 -10.41 46.60
CA ILE A 538 7.79 -11.02 46.34
C ILE A 538 8.04 -12.14 47.36
N GLY A 539 8.17 -13.37 46.87
CA GLY A 539 8.26 -14.59 47.68
C GLY A 539 9.60 -14.82 48.38
N ALA A 540 9.60 -15.77 49.33
CA ALA A 540 10.80 -16.22 50.03
C ALA A 540 11.92 -16.59 49.07
N TYR A 541 13.16 -16.24 49.39
CA TYR A 541 14.35 -16.54 48.58
C TYR A 541 14.28 -16.13 47.09
N ALA A 542 13.35 -15.26 46.67
CA ALA A 542 13.10 -14.94 45.26
C ALA A 542 14.35 -14.48 44.50
N PHE A 543 15.30 -13.84 45.18
CA PHE A 543 16.59 -13.38 44.66
C PHE A 543 17.75 -13.87 45.52
N ALA A 544 17.59 -14.94 46.29
CA ALA A 544 18.63 -15.42 47.19
C ALA A 544 19.90 -15.85 46.43
N ASP A 545 21.05 -15.87 47.10
CA ASP A 545 22.34 -16.31 46.56
C ASP A 545 22.82 -15.56 45.30
N ASN A 546 22.27 -14.37 45.00
CA ASN A 546 22.76 -13.49 43.94
C ASN A 546 24.02 -12.74 44.37
N THR A 547 25.15 -13.45 44.42
CA THR A 547 26.43 -12.92 44.91
C THR A 547 27.01 -11.74 44.10
N ALA A 548 26.49 -11.50 42.89
CA ALA A 548 26.86 -10.38 42.04
C ALA A 548 26.01 -9.11 42.28
N LEU A 549 24.91 -9.20 43.05
CA LEU A 549 23.97 -8.10 43.23
C LEU A 549 24.59 -6.93 43.98
N ARG A 550 24.36 -5.71 43.48
CA ARG A 550 24.87 -4.46 44.06
C ARG A 550 23.79 -3.39 44.23
N LEU A 551 22.75 -3.41 43.39
CA LEU A 551 21.69 -2.40 43.35
C LEU A 551 20.31 -3.05 43.22
N ILE A 552 19.36 -2.60 44.03
CA ILE A 552 17.94 -2.90 43.89
C ILE A 552 17.22 -1.57 43.64
N ASP A 553 16.56 -1.45 42.51
CA ASP A 553 15.85 -0.26 42.04
C ASP A 553 14.35 -0.55 42.11
N LEU A 554 13.68 0.06 43.09
CA LEU A 554 12.26 -0.12 43.36
C LEU A 554 11.50 1.11 42.86
N ALA A 555 10.32 0.87 42.27
CA ALA A 555 9.49 1.97 41.80
C ALA A 555 8.98 2.88 42.93
N ASP A 556 8.66 2.32 44.10
CA ASP A 556 8.11 3.04 45.26
C ASP A 556 8.41 2.34 46.61
N GLU A 557 8.16 3.02 47.73
CA GLU A 557 8.39 2.50 49.09
C GLU A 557 7.44 1.34 49.40
N GLU A 558 6.21 1.38 48.86
CA GLU A 558 5.22 0.33 49.06
C GLU A 558 5.68 -1.02 48.51
N THR A 559 6.46 -1.04 47.42
CA THR A 559 7.03 -2.25 46.82
C THR A 559 8.01 -2.96 47.77
N PHE A 560 8.69 -2.23 48.65
CA PHE A 560 9.62 -2.79 49.63
C PHE A 560 8.90 -3.63 50.70
N ASP A 561 7.75 -3.14 51.18
CA ASP A 561 6.96 -3.82 52.23
C ASP A 561 6.31 -5.14 51.76
N LEU A 562 6.39 -5.45 50.46
CA LEU A 562 5.81 -6.64 49.84
C LEU A 562 6.80 -7.82 49.74
N MET A 563 8.03 -7.62 50.21
CA MET A 563 9.10 -8.61 50.18
C MET A 563 9.06 -9.53 51.39
N ASP A 564 9.15 -10.84 51.14
CA ASP A 564 9.50 -11.79 52.18
C ASP A 564 10.88 -11.47 52.77
N GLU A 565 11.04 -11.65 54.09
CA GLU A 565 12.27 -11.30 54.81
C GLU A 565 13.52 -12.04 54.28
N THR A 566 13.32 -13.20 53.64
CA THR A 566 14.38 -14.02 53.07
C THR A 566 14.61 -13.80 51.58
N ALA A 567 13.89 -12.88 50.93
CA ALA A 567 13.90 -12.70 49.47
C ALA A 567 15.31 -12.50 48.88
N PHE A 568 16.23 -11.88 49.62
CA PHE A 568 17.62 -11.64 49.20
C PHE A 568 18.65 -12.34 50.11
N ASP A 569 18.28 -13.41 50.79
CA ASP A 569 19.22 -14.15 51.66
C ASP A 569 20.45 -14.64 50.87
N GLY A 570 21.64 -14.56 51.47
CA GLY A 570 22.90 -14.89 50.80
C GLY A 570 23.36 -13.88 49.72
N CYS A 571 22.65 -12.77 49.50
CA CYS A 571 23.14 -11.66 48.69
C CYS A 571 24.15 -10.77 49.45
N PRO A 572 25.05 -10.06 48.76
CA PRO A 572 25.85 -8.99 49.35
C PRO A 572 24.96 -7.80 49.74
N ASP A 573 25.41 -6.96 50.68
CA ASP A 573 24.69 -5.74 51.06
C ASP A 573 24.47 -4.86 49.82
N ALA A 574 23.23 -4.84 49.33
CA ALA A 574 22.83 -4.07 48.16
C ALA A 574 22.33 -2.68 48.58
N VAL A 575 22.52 -1.69 47.70
CA VAL A 575 21.94 -0.34 47.89
C VAL A 575 20.53 -0.34 47.30
N TYR A 576 19.55 0.18 48.03
CA TYR A 576 18.17 0.38 47.53
C TYR A 576 18.02 1.79 46.96
N CYS A 577 17.41 1.89 45.78
CA CYS A 577 16.93 3.15 45.22
C CYS A 577 15.41 3.08 45.10
N ILE A 578 14.73 4.16 45.51
CA ILE A 578 13.27 4.29 45.44
C ILE A 578 12.99 5.54 44.61
N GLY A 579 12.16 5.40 43.56
CA GLY A 579 11.89 6.35 42.46
C GLY A 579 12.31 7.83 42.60
N ASP A 580 12.95 8.36 41.55
CA ASP A 580 13.19 9.78 41.22
C ASP A 580 13.76 10.71 42.31
N ALA A 581 14.57 10.18 43.24
CA ALA A 581 15.35 10.99 44.15
C ALA A 581 16.82 11.13 43.66
N GLU A 582 17.12 12.23 42.95
CA GLU A 582 18.51 12.73 42.84
C GLU A 582 19.02 13.06 44.25
N TRP A 583 19.77 12.14 44.88
CA TRP A 583 20.63 12.48 46.01
C TRP A 583 22.06 12.02 45.73
N GLY A 584 22.93 13.02 45.65
CA GLY A 584 24.33 12.86 45.37
C GLY A 584 25.07 12.06 46.44
N PHE A 585 26.20 11.51 46.02
CA PHE A 585 27.28 11.05 46.88
C PHE A 585 27.56 12.07 48.00
N ASP A 586 27.23 11.73 49.25
CA ASP A 586 28.17 11.84 50.36
C ASP A 586 27.66 11.12 51.63
N ALA A 587 28.56 10.28 52.16
CA ALA A 587 28.77 9.90 53.55
C ALA A 587 27.63 9.23 54.38
N GLU A 588 27.88 7.93 54.64
CA GLU A 588 27.84 7.27 55.95
C GLU A 588 26.48 7.04 56.67
N LEU A 589 26.26 5.74 56.95
CA LEU A 589 25.56 5.14 58.10
C LEU A 589 24.04 4.92 57.94
N GLU A 590 23.47 3.75 58.26
CA GLU A 590 23.99 2.60 59.01
C GLU A 590 23.14 1.34 58.76
N PHE A 591 23.84 0.22 58.66
CA PHE A 591 23.38 -1.17 58.77
C PHE A 591 22.28 -1.40 59.82
N ILE A 592 21.19 -2.05 59.41
CA ILE A 592 20.24 -2.84 60.20
C ILE A 592 19.64 -3.85 59.18
N LEU A 593 19.81 -5.18 59.22
CA LEU A 593 20.22 -6.11 60.27
C LEU A 593 20.87 -7.36 59.67
N ASN A 594 21.94 -7.81 60.32
CA ASN A 594 22.23 -9.22 60.52
C ASN A 594 22.11 -9.46 62.04
N ASP A 595 21.13 -10.27 62.47
CA ASP A 595 21.22 -11.08 63.70
C ASP A 595 20.10 -12.17 63.68
N CYS A 596 20.54 -13.41 63.39
CA CYS A 596 19.89 -14.74 63.55
C CYS A 596 18.92 -15.26 62.48
#